data_AF-A0AAV5YUR9-F1
#
_entry.id   AF-A0AAV5YUR9-F1
#
_cell.length_a   1.000
_cell.length_b   1.000
_cell.length_c   1.000
_cell.angle_alpha   90.00
_cell.angle_beta   90.00
_cell.angle_gamma   90.00
#
_symmetry.space_group_name_H-M   'P 1'
#
loop_
_entity.id
_entity.type
_entity.pdbx_description
1 polymer ?
#
loop_
_entity_poly.entity_id
_entity_poly.type
_entity_poly.pdbx_seq_one_letter_code
_entity_poly.pdbx_strand_id
1 'polypeptide(L)' 'MTSPGKSPVKVYRASDAPPGALAGESVAVLGYGHLGRTAALNLRDSGAKVRIGNREDEYAGQARAEGFEVVPIG' A
#
# COMPACT_ATOMS: atom_id res chain seq x y z
N MET A 1 -35.19 -12.62 -27.49
CA MET A 1 -34.25 -12.99 -26.42
C MET A 1 -32.98 -12.17 -26.59
N THR A 2 -32.83 -11.07 -25.85
CA THR A 2 -31.62 -10.24 -25.84
C THR A 2 -30.65 -10.79 -24.79
N SER A 3 -29.46 -11.24 -25.22
CA SER A 3 -28.37 -11.51 -24.28
C SER A 3 -27.76 -10.18 -23.83
N PRO A 4 -27.57 -9.92 -22.53
CA PRO A 4 -26.95 -8.70 -22.08
C PRO A 4 -25.45 -8.76 -22.40
N GLY A 5 -25.00 -7.89 -23.30
CA GLY A 5 -23.59 -7.70 -23.62
C GLY A 5 -22.80 -7.31 -22.36
N LYS A 6 -21.91 -8.18 -21.91
CA LYS A 6 -20.87 -7.80 -20.95
C LYS A 6 -19.94 -6.80 -21.64
N SER A 7 -19.89 -5.58 -21.15
CA SER A 7 -18.80 -4.66 -21.50
C SER A 7 -17.46 -5.36 -21.15
N PRO A 8 -16.43 -5.30 -22.02
CA PRO A 8 -15.18 -5.97 -21.73
C PRO A 8 -14.54 -5.36 -20.48
N VAL A 9 -14.27 -6.19 -19.47
CA VAL A 9 -13.54 -5.77 -18.27
C VAL A 9 -12.11 -5.44 -18.69
N LYS A 10 -11.66 -4.23 -18.38
CA LYS A 10 -10.26 -3.85 -18.58
C LYS A 10 -9.40 -4.43 -17.47
N VAL A 11 -8.46 -5.30 -17.83
CA VAL A 11 -7.50 -5.92 -16.92
C VAL A 11 -6.16 -5.21 -17.07
N TYR A 12 -5.62 -4.70 -15.96
CA TYR A 12 -4.32 -4.03 -15.92
C TYR A 12 -3.22 -4.99 -15.51
N ARG A 13 -2.04 -4.82 -16.09
CA ARG A 13 -0.82 -5.57 -15.81
C ARG A 13 0.30 -4.60 -15.42
N ALA A 14 1.43 -5.14 -14.98
CA ALA A 14 2.60 -4.33 -14.62
C ALA A 14 3.05 -3.40 -15.77
N SER A 15 2.93 -3.82 -17.03
CA SER A 15 3.25 -3.01 -18.20
C SER A 15 2.37 -1.78 -18.41
N ASP A 16 1.17 -1.77 -17.80
CA ASP A 16 0.24 -0.64 -17.88
C ASP A 16 0.50 0.40 -16.78
N ALA A 17 1.34 0.08 -15.79
CA ALA A 17 1.71 0.98 -14.71
C ALA A 17 2.83 1.92 -15.16
N PRO A 18 2.67 3.26 -15.05
CA PRO A 18 3.74 4.19 -15.37
C PRO A 18 4.97 3.95 -14.47
N PRO A 19 6.16 3.72 -15.03
CA PRO A 19 7.37 3.54 -14.23
C PRO A 19 7.62 4.74 -13.33
N GLY A 20 7.87 4.50 -12.04
CA GLY A 20 8.19 5.56 -11.10
C GLY A 20 7.04 6.54 -10.82
N ALA A 21 5.77 6.15 -11.02
CA ALA A 21 4.61 7.00 -10.71
C ALA A 21 4.59 7.54 -9.26
N LEU A 22 5.27 6.86 -8.33
CA LEU A 22 5.41 7.25 -6.92
C LEU A 22 6.82 7.75 -6.57
N ALA A 23 7.69 7.96 -7.57
CA ALA A 23 9.06 8.40 -7.33
C ALA A 23 9.07 9.83 -6.75
N GLY A 24 9.71 10.00 -5.59
CA GLY A 24 9.76 11.28 -4.89
C GLY A 24 8.55 11.57 -3.99
N GLU A 25 7.44 10.86 -4.19
CA GLU A 25 6.23 10.99 -3.36
C GLU A 25 6.42 10.38 -1.96
N SER A 26 5.67 10.91 -1.00
CA SER A 26 5.57 10.34 0.35
C SER A 26 4.27 9.56 0.49
N VAL A 27 4.36 8.30 0.91
CA VAL A 27 3.21 7.41 1.07
C VAL A 27 2.96 7.15 2.56
N ALA A 28 1.74 7.39 3.02
CA ALA A 28 1.30 7.00 4.35
C ALA A 28 0.41 5.75 4.26
N VAL A 29 0.74 4.72 5.03
CA VAL A 29 -0.13 3.55 5.21
C VAL A 29 -0.80 3.66 6.57
N LEU A 30 -2.13 3.75 6.58
CA LEU A 30 -2.93 3.88 7.80
C LEU A 30 -3.40 2.51 8.26
N GLY A 31 -2.89 2.06 9.41
CA GLY A 31 -3.09 0.72 9.94
C GLY A 31 -2.01 -0.25 9.48
N TYR A 32 -1.39 -0.97 10.44
CA TYR A 32 -0.33 -1.96 10.17
C TYR A 32 -0.76 -3.41 10.45
N GLY A 33 -2.05 -3.71 10.28
CA GLY A 33 -2.58 -5.08 10.29
C GLY A 33 -2.24 -5.87 9.02
N HIS A 34 -2.92 -6.99 8.78
CA HIS A 34 -2.62 -7.93 7.68
C HIS A 34 -2.44 -7.26 6.30
N LEU A 35 -3.42 -6.44 5.89
CA LEU A 35 -3.40 -5.79 4.57
C LEU A 35 -2.41 -4.63 4.53
N GLY A 36 -2.38 -3.80 5.57
CA GLY A 36 -1.51 -2.63 5.66
C GLY A 36 -0.03 -3.00 5.67
N ARG A 37 0.34 -4.01 6.46
CA ARG A 37 1.71 -4.53 6.51
C ARG A 37 2.19 -5.03 5.15
N THR A 38 1.38 -5.85 4.48
CA THR A 38 1.73 -6.39 3.14
C THR A 38 1.93 -5.26 2.13
N ALA A 39 1.03 -4.27 2.12
CA ALA A 39 1.14 -3.11 1.24
C ALA A 39 2.40 -2.27 1.54
N ALA A 40 2.67 -1.98 2.82
CA ALA A 40 3.81 -1.18 3.24
C ALA A 40 5.15 -1.80 2.85
N LEU A 41 5.31 -3.11 3.10
CA LEU A 41 6.51 -3.85 2.73
C LEU A 41 6.72 -3.85 1.22
N ASN A 42 5.70 -4.20 0.44
CA ASN A 42 5.78 -4.23 -1.02
C ASN A 42 6.11 -2.85 -1.61
N LEU A 43 5.51 -1.78 -1.08
CA LEU A 43 5.77 -0.41 -1.52
C LEU A 43 7.21 0.02 -1.19
N ARG A 44 7.69 -0.27 0.02
CA ARG A 44 9.07 0.01 0.42
C ARG A 44 10.07 -0.73 -0.47
N ASP A 45 9.84 -2.01 -0.71
CA ASP A 45 10.71 -2.84 -1.55
C ASP A 45 10.65 -2.41 -3.03
N SER A 46 9.55 -1.77 -3.45
CA SER A 46 9.42 -1.10 -4.75
C SER A 46 10.06 0.30 -4.81
N GLY A 47 10.72 0.74 -3.73
CA GLY A 47 11.44 2.02 -3.65
C GLY A 47 10.60 3.23 -3.22
N ALA A 48 9.35 3.03 -2.77
CA ALA A 48 8.53 4.12 -2.27
C ALA A 48 8.96 4.55 -0.85
N LYS A 49 8.82 5.85 -0.56
CA LYS A 49 9.05 6.40 0.79
C LYS A 49 7.79 6.21 1.63
N VAL A 50 7.77 5.19 2.47
CA VAL A 50 6.59 4.79 3.25
C VAL A 50 6.74 5.17 4.73
N ARG A 51 5.70 5.77 5.30
CA ARG A 51 5.51 5.93 6.76
C ARG A 51 4.22 5.24 7.20
N ILE A 52 4.17 4.80 8.45
CA ILE A 52 3.03 4.09 9.01
C ILE A 52 2.29 4.98 9.99
N GLY A 53 1.01 5.23 9.75
CA GLY A 53 0.11 5.80 10.75
C GLY A 53 -0.61 4.68 11.49
N ASN A 54 -0.37 4.51 12.78
CA ASN A 54 -1.04 3.46 13.55
C ASN A 54 -1.31 3.90 15.00
N ARG A 55 -2.31 3.29 15.65
CA ARG A 55 -2.50 3.45 17.10
C ARG A 55 -1.30 2.85 17.83
N GLU A 56 -1.00 3.32 19.03
CA GLU A 56 0.06 2.71 19.86
C GLU A 56 -0.41 1.36 20.42
N ASP A 57 -0.20 0.31 19.62
CA ASP A 57 -0.54 -1.07 19.91
C ASP A 57 0.58 -2.02 19.42
N GLU A 58 0.33 -3.33 19.46
CA GLU A 58 1.29 -4.35 19.01
C GLU A 58 1.70 -4.18 17.54
N TYR A 59 0.82 -3.66 16.68
CA TYR A 59 1.11 -3.45 15.26
C TYR A 59 2.04 -2.26 15.04
N ALA A 60 1.92 -1.20 15.86
CA ALA A 60 2.90 -0.12 15.87
C ALA A 60 4.27 -0.64 16.33
N GLY A 61 4.32 -1.52 17.34
CA GLY A 61 5.54 -2.20 17.76
C GLY A 61 6.16 -3.03 16.63
N GLN A 62 5.33 -3.82 15.92
CA GLN A 62 5.76 -4.62 14.78
C GLN A 62 6.30 -3.75 13.63
N ALA A 63 5.61 -2.67 13.26
CA ALA A 63 6.04 -1.75 12.21
C ALA A 63 7.43 -1.14 12.51
N ARG A 64 7.67 -0.73 13.76
CA ARG A 64 8.97 -0.22 14.20
C ARG A 64 10.05 -1.30 14.13
N ALA A 65 9.76 -2.52 14.57
CA ALA A 65 10.68 -3.65 14.51
C ALA A 65 11.06 -4.01 13.06
N GLU A 66 10.15 -3.78 12.12
CA GLU A 66 10.37 -3.99 10.69
C GLU A 66 11.01 -2.77 9.99
N GLY A 67 11.39 -1.73 10.74
CA GLY A 67 12.17 -0.60 10.26
C GLY A 67 11.35 0.56 9.68
N PHE A 68 10.04 0.60 9.92
CA PHE A 68 9.23 1.75 9.51
C PHE A 68 9.25 2.87 10.55
N GLU A 69 9.22 4.11 10.06
CA GLU A 69 8.83 5.26 10.87
C GLU A 69 7.32 5.18 11.16
N VAL A 70 6.96 5.13 12.44
CA VAL A 70 5.56 5.07 12.89
C VAL A 70 5.15 6.40 13.50
N VAL A 71 4.10 6.98 12.93
CA VAL A 71 3.41 8.16 13.44
C VAL A 71 2.20 7.68 14.24
N PRO A 72 2.14 7.94 15.56
CA PRO A 72 0.98 7.63 16.37
C PRO A 72 -0.25 8.38 15.84
N ILE A 73 -1.38 7.68 15.69
CA ILE A 73 -2.67 8.30 15.32
C ILE A 73 -3.76 7.90 16.32
N GLY A 74 -4.57 8.87 16.74
CA GLY A 74 -5.67 8.70 17.68
C GLY A 74 -5.43 9.35 19.04
#